data_AF-A0A921HL08-F1
#
_entry.id   AF-A0A921HL08-F1
#
_cell.length_a   1.000
_cell.length_b   1.000
_cell.length_c   1.000
_cell.angle_alpha   90.00
_cell.angle_beta   90.00
_cell.angle_gamma   90.00
#
_symmetry.space_group_name_H-M   'P 1'
#
loop_
_entity.id
_entity.type
_entity.pdbx_description
1 polymer ?
#
loop_
_entity_poly.entity_id
_entity_poly.type
_entity_poly.pdbx_seq_one_letter_code
_entity_poly.pdbx_strand_id
1 'polypeptide(L)'
;NKEKRISYLLLPATKLEKFFSRALFVTIGTVLMILVALLALELTHYLLLPVFDLPAVYSQPMLVEVFSLRWAHASVDATGEPVYSWWLMQLLVWIFCLWNHSLFILGGSFWYKHPFLKTIGACLAVTILGGILFASSVDSGIWSFLIRKVDENYPHSPQTVNGLLTIISVVFLLFTVFNWWLSYRLFTRSEVVKRKLWCL
;
A
#
# COMPACT_ATOMS: atom_id res chain seq x y z
N ASN A 1 20.01 20.04 -7.53
CA ASN A 1 20.49 21.39 -7.18
C ASN A 1 21.14 21.33 -5.79
N LYS A 2 22.47 21.35 -5.70
CA LYS A 2 23.22 21.11 -4.45
C LYS A 2 23.04 22.24 -3.43
N GLU A 3 22.87 23.47 -3.90
CA GLU A 3 22.77 24.66 -3.05
C GLU A 3 21.44 24.75 -2.30
N LYS A 4 20.31 24.44 -2.95
CA LYS A 4 18.99 24.35 -2.30
C LYS A 4 18.99 23.35 -1.13
N ARG A 5 19.74 22.25 -1.25
CA ARG A 5 19.87 21.23 -0.20
C ARG A 5 20.72 21.72 0.98
N ILE A 6 21.79 22.46 0.72
CA ILE A 6 22.65 23.03 1.78
C ILE A 6 21.88 24.13 2.52
N SER A 7 21.16 25.00 1.82
CA SER A 7 20.30 26.02 2.42
C SER A 7 19.20 25.41 3.32
N TYR A 8 18.55 24.32 2.89
CA TYR A 8 17.58 23.60 3.72
C TYR A 8 18.22 22.95 4.97
N LEU A 9 19.46 22.48 4.86
CA LEU A 9 20.20 21.89 5.98
C LEU A 9 20.66 22.94 7.01
N LEU A 10 20.89 24.19 6.58
CA LEU A 10 21.32 25.31 7.41
C LEU A 10 20.19 25.95 8.23
N LEU A 11 18.92 25.61 7.95
CA LEU A 11 17.80 26.04 8.79
C LEU A 11 17.96 25.43 10.20
N PRO A 12 17.81 26.23 11.27
CA PRO A 12 17.88 25.77 12.66
C PRO A 12 16.61 24.98 12.99
N ALA A 13 16.49 23.80 12.41
CA ALA A 13 15.39 22.86 12.58
C ALA A 13 15.95 21.47 12.87
N THR A 14 15.26 20.73 13.72
CA THR A 14 15.68 19.38 14.13
C THR A 14 15.65 18.42 12.93
N LYS A 15 16.45 17.34 12.97
CA LYS A 15 16.45 16.32 11.90
C LYS A 15 15.06 15.69 11.72
N LEU A 16 14.28 15.61 12.80
CA LEU A 16 12.91 15.11 12.80
C LEU A 16 11.97 16.06 12.04
N GLU A 17 12.00 17.37 12.32
CA GLU A 17 11.19 18.36 11.59
C GLU A 17 11.50 18.34 10.09
N LYS A 18 12.79 18.26 9.73
CA LYS A 18 13.24 18.18 8.33
C LYS A 18 12.72 16.94 7.62
N PHE A 19 12.73 15.80 8.32
CA PHE A 19 12.17 14.54 7.82
C PHE A 19 10.65 14.61 7.69
N PHE A 20 9.95 15.14 8.69
CA PHE A 20 8.50 15.24 8.71
C PHE A 20 7.98 16.15 7.58
N SER A 21 8.62 17.29 7.36
CA SER A 21 8.35 18.16 6.21
C SER A 21 8.44 17.40 4.88
N ARG A 22 9.51 16.62 4.68
CA ARG A 22 9.66 15.79 3.47
C ARG A 22 8.57 14.72 3.37
N ALA A 23 8.24 14.07 4.47
CA ALA A 23 7.17 13.07 4.51
C ALA A 23 5.83 13.71 4.13
N LEU A 24 5.52 14.91 4.63
CA LEU A 24 4.31 15.66 4.25
C LEU A 24 4.27 15.98 2.75
N PHE A 25 5.38 16.42 2.16
CA PHE A 25 5.45 16.62 0.70
C PHE A 25 5.18 15.34 -0.08
N VAL A 26 5.69 14.20 0.40
CA VAL A 26 5.40 12.90 -0.21
C VAL A 26 3.92 12.55 -0.06
N THR A 27 3.33 12.77 1.12
CA THR A 27 1.90 12.53 1.37
C THR A 27 1.01 13.34 0.43
N ILE A 28 1.24 14.65 0.32
CA ILE A 28 0.47 15.52 -0.58
C ILE A 28 0.66 15.06 -2.04
N GLY A 29 1.90 14.73 -2.43
CA GLY A 29 2.20 14.18 -3.74
C GLY A 29 1.46 12.86 -4.01
N THR A 30 1.41 11.93 -3.05
CA THR A 30 0.66 10.68 -3.20
C THR A 30 -0.84 10.93 -3.34
N VAL A 31 -1.43 11.85 -2.57
CA VAL A 31 -2.86 12.17 -2.67
C VAL A 31 -3.20 12.74 -4.05
N LEU A 32 -2.39 13.69 -4.55
CA LEU A 32 -2.58 14.25 -5.89
C LEU A 32 -2.45 13.18 -6.97
N MET A 33 -1.47 12.29 -6.86
CA MET A 33 -1.29 11.19 -7.81
C MET A 33 -2.46 10.20 -7.78
N ILE A 34 -3.00 9.88 -6.59
CA ILE A 34 -4.18 9.02 -6.46
C ILE A 34 -5.39 9.69 -7.12
N LEU A 35 -5.61 10.99 -6.90
CA LEU A 35 -6.71 11.72 -7.56
C LEU A 35 -6.60 11.68 -9.09
N VAL A 36 -5.40 11.95 -9.63
CA VAL A 36 -5.15 11.87 -11.08
C VAL A 36 -5.36 10.45 -11.60
N ALA A 37 -4.89 9.44 -10.87
CA ALA A 37 -5.07 8.03 -11.24
C ALA A 37 -6.55 7.61 -11.22
N LEU A 38 -7.31 8.06 -10.22
CA LEU A 38 -8.75 7.79 -10.13
C LEU A 38 -9.53 8.46 -11.26
N LEU A 39 -9.19 9.70 -11.62
CA LEU A 39 -9.78 10.38 -12.79
C LEU A 39 -9.43 9.68 -14.10
N ALA A 40 -8.16 9.25 -14.25
CA ALA A 40 -7.74 8.48 -15.41
C ALA A 40 -8.46 7.12 -15.49
N LEU A 41 -8.64 6.44 -14.36
CA LEU A 41 -9.36 5.17 -14.26
C LEU A 41 -10.82 5.33 -14.69
N GLU A 42 -11.50 6.36 -14.18
CA GLU A 42 -12.87 6.70 -14.57
C GLU A 42 -12.97 6.99 -16.08
N LEU A 43 -12.03 7.77 -16.63
CA LEU A 43 -11.97 8.02 -18.07
C LEU A 43 -11.77 6.72 -18.87
N THR A 44 -10.85 5.85 -18.45
CA THR A 44 -10.64 4.56 -19.11
C THR A 44 -11.87 3.66 -19.02
N HIS A 45 -12.59 3.69 -17.90
CA HIS A 45 -13.84 2.96 -17.74
C HIS A 45 -14.84 3.42 -18.81
N TYR A 46 -15.09 4.72 -18.95
CA TYR A 46 -16.03 5.24 -19.95
C TYR A 46 -15.60 4.94 -21.39
N LEU A 47 -14.29 4.92 -21.67
CA LEU A 47 -13.77 4.56 -23.00
C LEU A 47 -13.95 3.07 -23.32
N LEU A 48 -13.89 2.20 -22.31
CA LEU A 48 -14.01 0.75 -22.49
C LEU A 48 -15.46 0.25 -22.50
N LEU A 49 -16.39 0.95 -21.84
CA LEU A 49 -17.82 0.63 -21.86
C LEU A 49 -18.38 0.35 -23.27
N PRO A 50 -18.19 1.23 -24.28
CA PRO A 50 -18.69 0.99 -25.64
C PRO A 50 -17.89 -0.06 -26.41
N VAL A 51 -16.65 -0.37 -25.99
CA VAL A 51 -15.81 -1.37 -26.66
C VAL A 51 -16.22 -2.78 -26.29
N PHE A 52 -16.72 -2.99 -25.07
CA PHE A 52 -17.04 -4.30 -24.52
C PHE A 52 -18.56 -4.55 -24.35
N ASP A 53 -19.43 -3.63 -24.78
CA ASP A 53 -20.89 -3.70 -24.66
C ASP A 53 -21.35 -4.19 -23.27
N LEU A 54 -20.75 -3.64 -22.22
CA LEU A 54 -20.99 -4.09 -20.86
C LEU A 54 -22.41 -3.71 -20.40
N PRO A 55 -23.09 -4.57 -19.61
CA PRO A 55 -24.41 -4.28 -19.05
C PRO A 55 -24.46 -2.95 -18.28
N ALA A 56 -25.60 -2.25 -18.32
CA ALA A 56 -25.82 -0.96 -17.64
C ALA A 56 -25.63 -0.97 -16.10
N VAL A 57 -25.49 -2.14 -15.50
CA VAL A 57 -25.10 -2.30 -14.09
C VAL A 57 -23.66 -1.83 -13.86
N TYR A 58 -22.79 -2.01 -14.87
CA TYR A 58 -21.38 -1.64 -14.79
C TYR A 58 -21.11 -0.18 -15.17
N SER A 59 -22.08 0.54 -15.75
CA SER A 59 -21.90 1.96 -16.13
C SER A 59 -21.97 2.95 -14.97
N GLN A 60 -21.99 2.47 -13.72
CA GLN A 60 -21.97 3.35 -12.55
C GLN A 60 -20.58 3.97 -12.37
N PRO A 61 -20.50 5.27 -12.01
CA PRO A 61 -19.22 5.93 -11.79
C PRO A 61 -18.44 5.29 -10.64
N MET A 62 -17.27 4.77 -10.94
CA MET A 62 -16.42 4.03 -10.00
C MET A 62 -15.92 4.96 -8.89
N LEU A 63 -15.72 6.24 -9.19
CA LEU A 63 -15.41 7.28 -8.20
C LEU A 63 -16.45 7.35 -7.07
N VAL A 64 -17.75 7.28 -7.40
CA VAL A 64 -18.82 7.37 -6.39
C VAL A 64 -18.75 6.17 -5.47
N GLU A 65 -18.44 4.99 -5.99
CA GLU A 65 -18.31 3.79 -5.18
C GLU A 65 -17.09 3.87 -4.24
N VAL A 66 -15.93 4.29 -4.74
CA VAL A 66 -14.70 4.50 -3.96
C VAL A 66 -14.91 5.52 -2.84
N PHE A 67 -15.53 6.67 -3.14
CA PHE A 67 -15.78 7.71 -2.13
C PHE A 67 -16.93 7.36 -1.17
N SER A 68 -17.90 6.56 -1.62
CA SER A 68 -18.99 6.11 -0.75
C SER A 68 -18.54 5.15 0.34
N LEU A 69 -17.27 4.68 0.30
CA LEU A 69 -16.71 3.71 1.24
C LEU A 69 -17.61 2.46 1.38
N ARG A 70 -18.36 2.10 0.32
CA ARG A 70 -19.24 0.91 0.27
C ARG A 70 -18.59 -0.36 -0.29
N TRP A 71 -17.33 -0.26 -0.67
CA TRP A 71 -16.42 -1.32 -1.12
C TRP A 71 -16.31 -2.61 -0.27
N ALA A 72 -16.86 -2.69 0.94
CA ALA A 72 -16.72 -3.87 1.79
C ALA A 72 -18.02 -4.28 2.47
N HIS A 73 -19.10 -4.53 1.70
CA HIS A 73 -20.28 -5.17 2.25
C HIS A 73 -19.90 -6.40 3.09
N ALA A 74 -20.39 -6.51 4.33
CA ALA A 74 -20.13 -7.67 5.17
C ALA A 74 -20.61 -8.89 4.40
N SER A 75 -19.67 -9.74 3.97
CA SER A 75 -20.03 -10.98 3.30
C SER A 75 -20.79 -11.83 4.31
N VAL A 76 -21.96 -12.28 3.90
CA VAL A 76 -22.86 -13.07 4.71
C VAL A 76 -22.76 -14.52 4.28
N ASP A 77 -22.78 -15.45 5.24
CA ASP A 77 -22.79 -16.88 4.95
C ASP A 77 -24.16 -17.35 4.45
N ALA A 78 -24.29 -18.65 4.15
CA ALA A 78 -25.54 -19.24 3.68
C ALA A 78 -26.70 -19.14 4.69
N THR A 79 -26.41 -18.82 5.97
CA THR A 79 -27.40 -18.70 7.05
C THR A 79 -27.85 -17.27 7.30
N GLY A 80 -27.23 -16.28 6.65
CA GLY A 80 -27.55 -14.88 6.89
C GLY A 80 -26.65 -14.21 7.94
N GLU A 81 -25.63 -14.92 8.46
CA GLU A 81 -24.70 -14.40 9.46
C GLU A 81 -23.41 -13.83 8.83
N PRO A 82 -22.83 -12.76 9.38
CA PRO A 82 -21.62 -12.16 8.84
C PRO A 82 -20.41 -13.09 9.01
N VAL A 83 -19.72 -13.39 7.91
CA VAL A 83 -18.52 -14.26 7.86
C VAL A 83 -17.37 -13.67 8.68
N TYR A 84 -17.28 -12.34 8.76
CA TYR A 84 -16.30 -11.61 9.54
C TYR A 84 -16.86 -10.27 10.02
N SER A 85 -16.18 -9.65 10.99
CA SER A 85 -16.51 -8.32 11.47
C SER A 85 -16.23 -7.28 10.40
N TRP A 86 -17.28 -6.56 9.97
CA TRP A 86 -17.17 -5.43 9.05
C TRP A 86 -16.07 -4.44 9.44
N TRP A 87 -16.07 -4.03 10.71
CA TRP A 87 -15.12 -3.05 11.23
C TRP A 87 -13.68 -3.52 11.12
N LEU A 88 -13.45 -4.82 11.32
CA LEU A 88 -12.12 -5.40 11.25
C LEU A 88 -11.63 -5.48 9.81
N MET A 89 -12.51 -5.83 8.87
CA MET A 89 -12.19 -5.79 7.43
C MET A 89 -11.86 -4.36 7.00
N GLN A 90 -12.69 -3.38 7.38
CA GLN A 90 -12.44 -1.98 7.06
C GLN A 90 -11.11 -1.49 7.64
N LEU A 91 -10.79 -1.87 8.88
CA LEU A 91 -9.53 -1.56 9.54
C LEU A 91 -8.33 -2.19 8.82
N LEU A 92 -8.44 -3.45 8.38
CA LEU A 92 -7.39 -4.12 7.62
C LEU A 92 -7.09 -3.37 6.32
N VAL A 93 -8.13 -2.92 5.62
CA VAL A 93 -7.96 -2.16 4.39
C VAL A 93 -7.27 -0.81 4.64
N TRP A 94 -7.65 -0.09 5.69
CA TRP A 94 -6.95 1.14 6.09
C TRP A 94 -5.49 0.90 6.44
N ILE A 95 -5.20 -0.18 7.17
CA ILE A 95 -3.82 -0.56 7.50
C ILE A 95 -3.03 -0.90 6.24
N PHE A 96 -3.64 -1.62 5.30
CA PHE A 96 -3.02 -1.95 4.03
C PHE A 96 -2.72 -0.67 3.21
N CYS A 97 -3.64 0.29 3.18
CA CYS A 97 -3.41 1.60 2.57
C CYS A 97 -2.26 2.36 3.27
N LEU A 98 -2.23 2.37 4.60
CA LEU A 98 -1.15 3.00 5.38
C LEU A 98 0.21 2.35 5.12
N TRP A 99 0.25 1.02 5.02
CA TRP A 99 1.45 0.27 4.69
C TRP A 99 1.94 0.64 3.28
N ASN A 100 1.07 0.65 2.28
CA ASN A 100 1.43 1.07 0.92
C ASN A 100 1.95 2.51 0.90
N HIS A 101 1.28 3.43 1.59
CA HIS A 101 1.73 4.82 1.72
C HIS A 101 3.13 4.92 2.36
N SER A 102 3.44 4.07 3.35
CA SER A 102 4.77 4.03 3.98
C SER A 102 5.89 3.65 3.00
N LEU A 103 5.61 2.83 1.98
CA LEU A 103 6.57 2.50 0.93
C LEU A 103 6.94 3.72 0.08
N PHE A 104 5.98 4.62 -0.18
CA PHE A 104 6.25 5.89 -0.87
C PHE A 104 7.11 6.83 -0.03
N ILE A 105 6.90 6.89 1.28
CA ILE A 105 7.77 7.66 2.20
C ILE A 105 9.19 7.07 2.21
N LEU A 106 9.30 5.75 2.24
CA LEU A 106 10.59 5.04 2.19
C LEU A 106 11.32 5.28 0.87
N GLY A 107 10.64 5.07 -0.26
CA GLY A 107 11.17 5.31 -1.60
C GLY A 107 11.51 6.78 -1.83
N GLY A 108 10.68 7.68 -1.30
CA GLY A 108 10.94 9.12 -1.20
C GLY A 108 12.30 9.41 -0.59
N SER A 109 12.69 8.70 0.49
CA SER A 109 13.98 8.82 1.15
C SER A 109 15.13 8.11 0.46
N PHE A 110 14.85 6.99 -0.22
CA PHE A 110 15.85 6.15 -0.87
C PHE A 110 16.33 6.72 -2.22
N TRP A 111 15.42 7.21 -3.06
CA TRP A 111 15.70 7.69 -4.41
C TRP A 111 16.01 9.20 -4.46
N TYR A 112 17.04 9.60 -5.21
CA TYR A 112 17.43 11.02 -5.32
C TYR A 112 16.76 11.76 -6.48
N LYS A 113 16.50 11.08 -7.61
CA LYS A 113 15.81 11.62 -8.80
C LYS A 113 14.58 10.77 -9.09
N HIS A 114 13.45 11.44 -9.37
CA HIS A 114 12.15 10.83 -9.67
C HIS A 114 11.74 9.73 -8.67
N PRO A 115 11.65 10.06 -7.36
CA PRO A 115 11.40 9.06 -6.33
C PRO A 115 10.07 8.32 -6.52
N PHE A 116 9.02 9.01 -6.96
CA PHE A 116 7.70 8.41 -7.20
C PHE A 116 7.75 7.31 -8.28
N LEU A 117 8.23 7.64 -9.48
CA LEU A 117 8.30 6.67 -10.60
C LEU A 117 9.15 5.45 -10.26
N LYS A 118 10.28 5.64 -9.58
CA LYS A 118 11.14 4.52 -9.18
C LYS A 118 10.52 3.67 -8.09
N THR A 119 9.76 4.28 -7.17
CA THR A 119 9.03 3.54 -6.14
C THR A 119 7.91 2.73 -6.76
N ILE A 120 7.14 3.30 -7.71
CA ILE A 120 6.11 2.57 -8.46
C ILE A 120 6.74 1.39 -9.22
N GLY A 121 7.81 1.63 -9.97
CA GLY A 121 8.50 0.56 -10.71
C GLY A 121 9.06 -0.53 -9.80
N ALA A 122 9.62 -0.16 -8.64
CA ALA A 122 10.10 -1.12 -7.66
C ALA A 122 8.94 -1.92 -7.03
N CYS A 123 7.85 -1.26 -6.65
CA CYS A 123 6.65 -1.93 -6.14
C CYS A 123 6.08 -2.90 -7.18
N LEU A 124 5.93 -2.48 -8.44
CA LEU A 124 5.47 -3.34 -9.53
C LEU A 124 6.38 -4.56 -9.72
N ALA A 125 7.69 -4.36 -9.76
CA ALA A 125 8.65 -5.46 -9.89
C ALA A 125 8.54 -6.43 -8.70
N VAL A 126 8.43 -5.92 -7.48
CA VAL A 126 8.23 -6.74 -6.27
C VAL A 126 6.90 -7.49 -6.30
N THR A 127 5.82 -6.87 -6.74
CA THR A 127 4.51 -7.52 -6.88
C THR A 127 4.53 -8.61 -7.94
N ILE A 128 5.17 -8.37 -9.10
CA ILE A 128 5.31 -9.37 -10.16
C ILE A 128 6.14 -10.56 -9.68
N LEU A 129 7.32 -10.30 -9.10
CA LEU A 129 8.18 -11.34 -8.54
C LEU A 129 7.48 -12.11 -7.41
N GLY A 130 6.81 -11.39 -6.52
CA GLY A 130 6.00 -11.97 -5.46
C GLY A 130 4.86 -12.83 -6.00
N GLY A 131 4.20 -12.40 -7.07
CA GLY A 131 3.16 -13.17 -7.76
C GLY A 131 3.69 -14.45 -8.39
N ILE A 132 4.85 -14.41 -9.05
CA ILE A 132 5.51 -15.58 -9.62
C ILE A 132 5.90 -16.57 -8.51
N LEU A 133 6.50 -16.06 -7.42
CA LEU A 133 6.86 -16.88 -6.27
C LEU A 133 5.62 -17.49 -5.61
N PHE A 134 4.54 -16.71 -5.49
CA PHE A 134 3.28 -17.19 -4.97
C PHE A 134 2.70 -18.31 -5.84
N ALA A 135 2.65 -18.12 -7.16
CA ALA A 135 2.19 -19.15 -8.09
C ALA A 135 3.01 -20.45 -7.95
N SER A 136 4.35 -20.33 -7.92
CA SER A 136 5.23 -21.50 -7.71
C SER A 136 5.02 -22.18 -6.35
N SER A 137 4.61 -21.43 -5.32
CA SER A 137 4.30 -21.96 -3.98
C SER A 137 2.92 -22.63 -3.90
N VAL A 138 1.99 -22.25 -4.79
CA VAL A 138 0.70 -22.93 -4.95
C VAL A 138 0.93 -24.29 -5.61
N ASP A 139 1.75 -24.34 -6.66
CA ASP A 139 2.10 -25.59 -7.35
C ASP A 139 2.83 -26.58 -6.43
N SER A 140 3.60 -26.08 -5.46
CA SER A 140 4.30 -26.93 -4.47
C SER A 140 3.38 -27.51 -3.39
N GLY A 141 2.07 -27.22 -3.39
CA GLY A 141 1.11 -27.74 -2.42
C GLY A 141 1.28 -27.24 -0.99
N ILE A 142 2.14 -26.22 -0.76
CA ILE A 142 2.37 -25.66 0.57
C ILE A 142 1.09 -24.99 1.08
N TRP A 143 0.38 -24.27 0.21
CA TRP A 143 -0.86 -23.58 0.58
C TRP A 143 -1.98 -24.57 0.92
N SER A 144 -2.15 -25.64 0.15
CA SER A 144 -3.16 -26.67 0.46
C SER A 144 -2.86 -27.38 1.78
N PHE A 145 -1.58 -27.67 2.06
CA PHE A 145 -1.16 -28.20 3.35
C PHE A 145 -1.48 -27.25 4.52
N LEU A 146 -1.15 -25.96 4.38
CA LEU A 146 -1.41 -24.96 5.41
C LEU A 146 -2.91 -24.74 5.64
N ILE A 147 -3.70 -24.62 4.57
CA ILE A 147 -5.15 -24.45 4.64
C ILE A 147 -5.78 -25.65 5.35
N ARG A 148 -5.43 -26.88 4.95
CA ARG A 148 -5.93 -28.09 5.61
C ARG A 148 -5.55 -28.12 7.09
N LYS A 149 -4.32 -27.74 7.44
CA LYS A 149 -3.89 -27.71 8.84
C LYS A 149 -4.67 -26.66 9.65
N VAL A 150 -4.98 -25.52 9.07
CA VAL A 150 -5.83 -24.52 9.74
C VAL A 150 -7.25 -25.05 9.89
N ASP A 151 -7.81 -25.65 8.84
CA ASP A 151 -9.14 -26.24 8.82
C ASP A 151 -9.33 -27.37 9.87
N GLU A 152 -8.33 -28.24 9.99
CA GLU A 152 -8.33 -29.33 10.99
C GLU A 152 -8.22 -28.82 12.44
N ASN A 153 -7.52 -27.70 12.67
CA ASN A 153 -7.22 -27.22 14.03
C ASN A 153 -8.16 -26.10 14.51
N TYR A 154 -8.89 -25.45 13.60
CA TYR A 154 -9.73 -24.31 13.93
C TYR A 154 -11.12 -24.44 13.30
N PRO A 155 -12.20 -24.26 14.08
CA PRO A 155 -13.55 -24.26 13.52
C PRO A 155 -13.74 -23.08 12.57
N HIS A 156 -14.46 -23.31 11.46
CA HIS A 156 -14.96 -22.28 10.54
C HIS A 156 -16.02 -21.42 11.23
N SER A 157 -15.54 -20.56 12.12
CA SER A 157 -16.36 -19.64 12.88
C SER A 157 -15.92 -18.21 12.56
N PRO A 158 -16.85 -17.22 12.58
CA PRO A 158 -16.50 -15.82 12.39
C PRO A 158 -15.40 -15.33 13.35
N GLN A 159 -15.31 -15.92 14.54
CA GLN A 159 -14.27 -15.63 15.53
C GLN A 159 -12.87 -16.02 15.05
N THR A 160 -12.72 -17.18 14.40
CA THR A 160 -11.46 -17.63 13.80
C THR A 160 -11.00 -16.68 12.70
N VAL A 161 -11.92 -16.30 11.80
CA VAL A 161 -11.64 -15.38 10.69
C VAL A 161 -11.23 -14.01 11.24
N ASN A 162 -11.93 -13.50 12.25
CA ASN A 162 -11.58 -12.26 12.92
C ASN A 162 -10.21 -12.32 13.60
N GLY A 163 -9.85 -13.45 14.23
CA GLY A 163 -8.52 -13.66 14.78
C GLY A 163 -7.43 -13.55 13.71
N LEU A 164 -7.63 -14.21 12.57
CA LEU A 164 -6.68 -14.17 11.45
C LEU A 164 -6.54 -12.77 10.84
N LEU A 165 -7.67 -12.08 10.58
CA LEU A 165 -7.67 -10.70 10.09
C LEU A 165 -6.93 -9.75 11.04
N THR A 166 -7.06 -9.95 12.35
CA THR A 166 -6.34 -9.18 13.36
C THR A 166 -4.84 -9.43 13.31
N ILE A 167 -4.42 -10.70 13.22
CA ILE A 167 -2.99 -11.07 13.11
C ILE A 167 -2.37 -10.42 11.86
N ILE A 168 -3.05 -10.54 10.71
CA ILE A 168 -2.61 -9.94 9.44
C ILE A 168 -2.50 -8.40 9.59
N SER A 169 -3.49 -7.77 10.20
CA SER A 169 -3.49 -6.33 10.48
C SER A 169 -2.29 -5.90 11.32
N VAL A 170 -1.99 -6.63 12.39
CA VAL A 170 -0.82 -6.36 13.26
C VAL A 170 0.49 -6.49 12.48
N VAL A 171 0.62 -7.53 11.64
CA VAL A 171 1.82 -7.74 10.80
C VAL A 171 2.04 -6.55 9.85
N PHE A 172 1.00 -6.09 9.16
CA PHE A 172 1.12 -4.93 8.27
C PHE A 172 1.40 -3.62 9.02
N LEU A 173 0.86 -3.43 10.22
CA LEU A 173 1.22 -2.30 11.07
C LEU A 173 2.69 -2.33 11.47
N LEU A 174 3.22 -3.50 11.85
CA LEU A 174 4.65 -3.65 12.17
C LEU A 174 5.53 -3.31 10.96
N PHE A 175 5.15 -3.77 9.76
CA PHE A 175 5.86 -3.39 8.54
C PHE A 175 5.77 -1.90 8.24
N THR A 176 4.63 -1.27 8.52
CA THR A 176 4.45 0.18 8.37
C THR A 176 5.41 0.94 9.27
N VAL A 177 5.47 0.58 10.56
CA VAL A 177 6.39 1.20 11.53
C VAL A 177 7.84 0.96 11.12
N PHE A 178 8.17 -0.25 10.68
CA PHE A 178 9.51 -0.59 10.20
C PHE A 178 9.91 0.26 8.98
N ASN A 179 9.02 0.45 8.01
CA ASN A 179 9.27 1.30 6.84
C ASN A 179 9.51 2.76 7.23
N TRP A 180 8.73 3.29 8.16
CA TRP A 180 8.92 4.63 8.70
C TRP A 180 10.26 4.79 9.41
N TRP A 181 10.61 3.83 10.27
CA TRP A 181 11.90 3.79 10.95
C TRP A 181 13.07 3.74 9.96
N LEU A 182 12.98 2.87 8.95
CA LEU A 182 13.99 2.71 7.92
C LEU A 182 14.14 3.99 7.09
N SER A 183 13.02 4.63 6.73
CA SER A 183 13.02 5.90 5.99
C SER A 183 13.74 7.01 6.76
N TYR A 184 13.46 7.13 8.07
CA TYR A 184 14.15 8.09 8.93
C TYR A 184 15.65 7.79 9.05
N ARG A 185 16.03 6.52 9.21
CA ARG A 185 17.44 6.10 9.27
C ARG A 185 18.19 6.40 7.96
N LEU A 186 17.56 6.17 6.81
CA LEU A 186 18.12 6.47 5.50
C LEU A 186 18.28 7.98 5.28
N PHE A 187 17.32 8.78 5.75
CA PHE A 187 17.37 10.23 5.69
C PHE A 187 18.57 10.78 6.48
N THR A 188 18.66 10.42 7.76
CA THR A 188 19.72 10.89 8.66
C THR A 188 21.12 10.46 8.22
N ARG A 189 21.30 9.23 7.72
CA ARG A 189 22.59 8.78 7.15
C ARG A 189 22.98 9.54 5.89
N SER A 190 22.02 9.95 5.08
CA SER A 190 22.27 10.70 3.85
C SER A 190 22.66 12.16 4.09
N GLU A 191 22.37 12.71 5.28
CA GLU A 191 22.85 14.04 5.72
C GLU A 191 24.32 14.02 6.14
N VAL A 192 24.77 12.94 6.80
CA VAL A 192 26.12 12.84 7.40
C VAL A 192 27.19 12.49 6.36
N VAL A 193 26.85 11.67 5.36
CA VAL A 193 27.79 11.26 4.31
C VAL A 193 27.45 11.96 3.00
N LYS A 194 28.33 12.85 2.51
CA LYS A 194 28.32 13.23 1.08
C LYS A 194 28.52 11.94 0.30
N ARG A 195 27.47 11.41 -0.35
CA ARG A 195 27.61 10.25 -1.24
C ARG A 195 28.50 10.63 -2.42
N LYS A 196 29.82 10.41 -2.30
CA LYS A 196 30.73 10.20 -3.45
C LYS A 196 30.43 8.80 -4.01
N LEU A 197 29.27 8.62 -4.64
CA LEU A 197 28.95 7.34 -5.29
C LEU A 197 28.72 7.47 -6.79
N TRP A 198 28.81 8.68 -7.33
CA TRP A 198 28.84 8.94 -8.78
C TRP A 198 29.82 10.08 -9.04
N CYS A 199 31.11 9.77 -8.96
CA CYS A 199 32.10 10.40 -9.83
C CYS A 199 32.22 9.45 -11.03
N LEU A 200 31.39 9.70 -12.03
CA LEU A 200 31.66 9.39 -13.43
C LEU A 200 31.44 10.71 -14.17
#